data_AF-A9BVV6-F1
#
_entry.id   AF-A9BVV6-F1
#
_cell.length_a   1.000
_cell.length_b   1.000
_cell.length_c   1.000
_cell.angle_alpha   90.00
_cell.angle_beta   90.00
_cell.angle_gamma   90.00
#
_symmetry.space_group_name_H-M   'P 1'
#
loop_
_entity.id
_entity.type
_entity.pdbx_description
1 polymer ?
#
loop_
_entity_poly.entity_id
_entity_poly.type
_entity_poly.pdbx_seq_one_letter_code
_entity_poly.pdbx_strand_id
1 'polypeptide(L)' 'MIDLFSTDYGLMSLGAIVFMLIMAGFFLRLFLGKMKHVANKPLE' A
#
# COMPACT_ATOMS: atom_id res chain seq x y z
N MET A 1 -20.21 -9.82 -24.07
CA MET A 1 -19.49 -8.82 -23.26
C MET A 1 -18.92 -9.59 -22.07
N ILE A 2 -17.61 -9.82 -22.04
CA ILE A 2 -16.97 -10.61 -20.98
C ILE A 2 -16.75 -9.66 -19.81
N ASP A 3 -17.32 -9.98 -18.66
CA ASP A 3 -17.17 -9.17 -17.46
C ASP A 3 -15.75 -9.31 -16.93
N LEU A 4 -15.05 -8.17 -16.81
CA LEU A 4 -13.66 -8.11 -16.38
C LEU A 4 -13.49 -8.63 -14.95
N PHE A 5 -14.55 -8.64 -14.15
CA PHE A 5 -14.54 -9.16 -12.77
C PHE A 5 -15.00 -10.61 -12.65
N SER A 6 -15.64 -11.16 -13.70
CA SER A 6 -16.15 -12.54 -13.71
C SER A 6 -15.19 -13.54 -14.35
N THR A 7 -14.02 -13.06 -14.80
CA THR A 7 -12.97 -13.88 -15.39
C THR A 7 -11.88 -14.17 -14.34
N ASP A 8 -11.31 -15.37 -14.34
CA ASP A 8 -10.26 -15.79 -13.39
C ASP A 8 -9.06 -14.81 -13.34
N TYR A 9 -8.63 -14.31 -14.51
CA TYR A 9 -7.57 -13.32 -14.62
C TYR A 9 -7.96 -11.96 -14.01
N GLY A 10 -9.24 -11.60 -14.11
CA GLY A 10 -9.81 -10.39 -13.55
C GLY A 10 -9.73 -10.35 -12.05
N LEU A 11 -10.21 -11.42 -11.42
CA LEU A 11 -10.17 -11.58 -9.96
C LEU A 11 -8.74 -11.64 -9.43
N MET A 12 -7.83 -12.34 -10.14
CA MET A 12 -6.41 -12.37 -9.80
C MET A 12 -5.77 -10.97 -9.88
N SER A 13 -6.07 -10.19 -10.93
CA SER A 13 -5.56 -8.83 -11.09
C SER A 13 -6.08 -7.90 -10.00
N LEU A 14 -7.36 -8.01 -9.62
CA LEU A 14 -7.97 -7.23 -8.56
C LEU A 14 -7.31 -7.54 -7.20
N GLY A 15 -7.04 -8.82 -6.92
CA GLY A 15 -6.29 -9.23 -5.74
C GLY A 15 -4.90 -8.60 -5.66
N ALA A 16 -4.16 -8.58 -6.79
CA ALA A 16 -2.84 -7.95 -6.86
C ALA A 16 -2.91 -6.42 -6.65
N ILE A 17 -3.91 -5.74 -7.22
CA ILE A 17 -4.13 -4.30 -7.05
C ILE A 17 -4.42 -3.97 -5.58
N VAL A 18 -5.34 -4.70 -4.95
CA VAL A 18 -5.67 -4.51 -3.53
C VAL A 18 -4.43 -4.74 -2.66
N PHE A 19 -3.66 -5.78 -2.93
CA PHE A 19 -2.42 -6.05 -2.22
C PHE A 19 -1.40 -4.90 -2.36
N MET A 20 -1.19 -4.37 -3.56
CA MET A 20 -0.31 -3.22 -3.79
C MET A 20 -0.75 -1.98 -3.00
N LEU A 21 -2.05 -1.69 -2.96
CA LEU A 21 -2.57 -0.55 -2.20
C LEU A 21 -2.37 -0.70 -0.69
N ILE A 22 -2.58 -1.90 -0.15
CA ILE A 22 -2.32 -2.19 1.28
C ILE A 22 -0.84 -2.01 1.60
N MET A 23 0.06 -2.54 0.75
CA MET A 23 1.50 -2.38 0.92
C MET A 23 1.92 -0.92 0.81
N ALA A 24 1.39 -0.17 -0.15
CA ALA A 24 1.64 1.26 -0.29
C ALA A 24 1.25 2.04 0.98
N GLY A 25 0.06 1.79 1.53
CA GLY A 25 -0.38 2.38 2.79
C GLY A 25 0.49 1.99 3.98
N PHE A 26 0.93 0.73 4.05
CA PHE A 26 1.85 0.25 5.09
C PHE A 26 3.20 0.98 5.04
N PHE A 27 3.82 1.06 3.86
CA PHE A 27 5.09 1.77 3.70
C PHE A 27 4.96 3.26 3.96
N LEU A 28 3.88 3.89 3.51
CA LEU A 28 3.59 5.30 3.80
C LEU A 28 3.47 5.55 5.30
N ARG A 29 2.73 4.70 6.03
CA ARG A 29 2.62 4.76 7.49
C ARG A 29 3.98 4.57 8.17
N LEU A 30 4.77 3.61 7.70
CA LEU A 30 6.10 3.34 8.24
C LEU A 30 7.04 4.53 8.07
N PHE A 31 7.00 5.16 6.90
CA PHE A 31 7.81 6.32 6.55
C PHE A 31 7.43 7.55 7.38
N LEU A 32 6.15 7.90 7.41
CA LEU A 32 5.62 9.01 8.22
C LEU A 32 5.82 8.79 9.72
N GLY A 33 5.64 7.55 10.20
CA GLY A 33 5.81 7.18 11.60
C GLY A 33 7.27 7.28 12.07
N LYS A 34 8.23 6.87 11.24
CA LYS A 34 9.67 6.98 11.58
C LYS A 34 10.20 8.41 11.49
N MET A 35 9.71 9.22 10.56
CA MET A 35 10.10 10.65 10.48
C MET A 35 9.72 11.45 11.73
N LYS A 36 8.56 11.18 12.34
CA LYS A 36 8.18 11.80 13.62
C LYS A 36 9.20 11.56 14.73
N HIS A 37 9.89 10.41 14.72
CA HIS A 37 10.86 10.05 15.75
C HIS A 37 12.26 10.65 15.53
N VAL A 38 12.54 11.12 14.32
CA VAL A 38 13.80 11.81 13.95
C VAL A 38 13.67 13.32 14.19
N ALA A 39 12.53 13.92 13.85
CA ALA A 39 12.31 15.36 14.00
C ALA A 39 12.25 15.84 15.46
N ASN A 40 12.00 14.96 16.43
CA ASN A 40 11.94 15.29 17.86
C ASN A 40 13.27 15.04 18.61
N LYS A 41 14.38 14.81 17.89
CA LYS A 41 15.69 14.78 18.52
C LYS A 41 16.31 16.18 18.42
N PRO A 42 16.57 16.87 19.54
CA PRO A 42 17.43 18.04 19.53
C PRO A 42 18.78 17.62 18.93
N LEU A 43 19.30 18.42 18.00
CA LEU A 43 20.65 18.24 17.49
C LEU A 43 21.61 18.53 18.66
N GLU A 44 22.20 17.48 19.23
CA GLU A 44 23.36 17.59 20.13
C GLU A 44 24.60 18.03 19.35
#